data_AF-A0A9P1GLT7-F1
#
_entry.id   AF-A0A9P1GLT7-F1
#
_cell.length_a   1.000
_cell.length_b   1.000
_cell.length_c   1.000
_cell.angle_alpha   90.00
_cell.angle_beta   90.00
_cell.angle_gamma   90.00
#
_symmetry.space_group_name_H-M   'P 1'
#
loop_
_entity.id
_entity.type
_entity.pdbx_description
1 polymer ?
#
loop_
_entity_poly.entity_id
_entity_poly.type
_entity_poly.pdbx_seq_one_letter_code
_entity_poly.pdbx_strand_id
1 'polypeptide(L)'
;VDDFLIASRDKKSQEELRLSLQSRFHFGKWDHDAAEFIGRKIQKEDNKEIKLFQEKYILEKLEAREQREPAECSWHSFDIVQRSSRLHNATVNDGIHLNKMNGHLRSTASQGLRIRAFDSKEMTFIGISGAGGVDGEVRGAGVEGLPEDPVQGAWMVVTSNLLPSHDKKIPVSVLSWRSSKLKRRVTSTMASATMALSQCLGELEWHQIFYRDLVRGDVRTSNWRASVSPFMVVLPEECELISRQEQCSITDAKSLYDAIYKQCPASRQDRRTALELAVIVDVMQKTGSHIRWIDKEENELLKRQRDANARSRSRSSSNRPLKSEEEVE
;
A
#
# COMPACT_ATOMS: atom_id res chain seq x y z
N VAL A 1 -21.70 -2.20 8.35
CA VAL A 1 -20.61 -2.71 7.49
C VAL A 1 -21.27 -3.63 6.50
N ASP A 2 -21.13 -3.38 5.20
CA ASP A 2 -21.99 -4.03 4.21
C ASP A 2 -21.61 -5.50 4.03
N ASP A 3 -20.33 -5.79 3.83
CA ASP A 3 -19.80 -7.15 3.64
C ASP A 3 -18.51 -7.37 4.44
N PHE A 4 -18.32 -8.57 5.00
CA PHE A 4 -17.11 -8.94 5.73
C PHE A 4 -16.73 -10.40 5.47
N LEU A 5 -15.43 -10.66 5.23
CA LEU A 5 -14.89 -12.00 5.01
C LEU A 5 -13.94 -12.37 6.15
N ILE A 6 -14.23 -13.47 6.86
CA ILE A 6 -13.32 -14.03 7.87
C ILE A 6 -12.56 -15.21 7.29
N ALA A 7 -11.25 -15.19 7.43
CA ALA A 7 -10.38 -16.34 7.23
C ALA A 7 -9.63 -16.65 8.53
N SER A 8 -9.92 -17.80 9.16
CA SER A 8 -9.18 -18.32 10.32
C SER A 8 -8.63 -19.73 10.09
N ARG A 9 -7.68 -20.13 10.95
CA ARG A 9 -7.06 -21.46 10.99
C ARG A 9 -8.00 -22.55 11.52
N ASP A 10 -8.90 -22.18 12.42
CA ASP A 10 -9.79 -23.07 13.16
C ASP A 10 -11.23 -22.53 13.16
N LYS A 11 -12.19 -23.45 13.05
CA LYS A 11 -13.62 -23.09 13.03
C LYS A 11 -14.07 -22.43 14.34
N LYS A 12 -13.47 -22.84 15.46
CA LYS A 12 -13.80 -22.31 16.79
C LYS A 12 -13.42 -20.83 16.92
N SER A 13 -12.18 -20.45 16.63
CA SER A 13 -11.77 -19.03 16.66
C SER A 13 -12.49 -18.20 15.60
N GLN A 14 -12.84 -18.78 14.45
CA GLN A 14 -13.67 -18.09 13.46
C GLN A 14 -15.05 -17.73 14.02
N GLU A 15 -15.67 -18.65 14.74
CA GLU A 15 -17.00 -18.46 15.33
C GLU A 15 -16.96 -17.52 16.54
N GLU A 16 -15.94 -17.64 17.40
CA GLU A 16 -15.68 -16.71 18.50
C GLU A 16 -15.45 -15.28 17.99
N LEU A 17 -14.61 -15.10 16.97
CA LEU A 17 -14.36 -13.81 16.34
C LEU A 17 -15.64 -13.25 15.70
N ARG A 18 -16.42 -14.09 15.02
CA ARG A 18 -17.70 -13.69 14.42
C ARG A 18 -18.67 -13.17 15.47
N LEU A 19 -18.87 -13.91 16.57
CA LEU A 19 -19.77 -13.52 17.66
C LEU A 19 -19.31 -12.21 18.31
N SER A 20 -18.00 -12.08 18.56
CA SER A 20 -17.40 -10.84 19.08
C SER A 20 -17.67 -9.64 18.14
N LEU A 21 -17.45 -9.81 16.84
CA LEU A 21 -17.71 -8.76 15.85
C LEU A 21 -19.19 -8.41 15.76
N GLN A 22 -20.10 -9.40 15.74
CA GLN A 22 -21.55 -9.20 15.67
C GLN A 22 -22.11 -8.47 16.90
N SER A 23 -21.51 -8.65 18.08
CA SER A 23 -21.91 -7.92 19.28
C SER A 23 -21.66 -6.42 19.19
N ARG A 24 -20.71 -5.99 18.34
CA ARG A 24 -20.27 -4.59 18.22
C ARG A 24 -20.71 -3.92 16.93
N PHE A 25 -20.76 -4.65 15.83
CA PHE A 25 -21.08 -4.10 14.51
C PHE A 25 -22.28 -4.81 13.90
N HIS A 26 -23.10 -4.02 13.20
CA HIS A 26 -24.17 -4.56 12.38
C HIS A 26 -23.59 -4.88 10.99
N PHE A 27 -23.63 -6.15 10.64
CA PHE A 27 -23.18 -6.68 9.36
C PHE A 27 -24.37 -7.13 8.52
N GLY A 28 -24.30 -6.92 7.21
CA GLY A 28 -25.30 -7.40 6.26
C GLY A 28 -25.09 -8.88 5.95
N LYS A 29 -24.16 -9.18 5.05
CA LYS A 29 -23.91 -10.53 4.55
C LYS A 29 -22.59 -11.10 5.08
N TRP A 30 -22.59 -12.41 5.37
CA TRP A 30 -21.41 -13.17 5.75
C TRP A 30 -21.14 -14.22 4.68
N ASP A 31 -19.95 -14.17 4.09
CA ASP A 31 -19.48 -15.14 3.11
C ASP A 31 -18.30 -15.94 3.69
N HIS A 32 -18.24 -17.23 3.36
CA HIS A 32 -17.25 -18.17 3.87
C HIS A 32 -16.36 -18.67 2.74
N ASP A 33 -15.05 -18.65 2.95
CA ASP A 33 -13.98 -19.17 2.08
C ASP A 33 -13.87 -18.52 0.68
N ALA A 34 -14.96 -18.00 0.12
CA ALA A 34 -14.95 -17.16 -1.07
C ALA A 34 -16.05 -16.10 -0.99
N ALA A 35 -15.76 -14.92 -1.52
CA ALA A 35 -16.73 -13.83 -1.67
C ALA A 35 -16.51 -13.10 -2.99
N GLU A 36 -17.53 -12.41 -3.48
CA GLU A 36 -17.39 -11.46 -4.57
C GLU A 36 -17.63 -10.06 -4.02
N PHE A 37 -16.64 -9.18 -4.17
CA PHE A 37 -16.72 -7.80 -3.70
C PHE A 37 -16.34 -6.84 -4.81
N ILE A 38 -17.30 -6.02 -5.27
CA ILE A 38 -17.10 -5.03 -6.34
C ILE A 38 -16.44 -5.66 -7.58
N GLY A 39 -16.98 -6.79 -8.05
CA GLY A 39 -16.49 -7.52 -9.22
C GLY A 39 -15.13 -8.20 -9.06
N ARG A 40 -14.60 -8.27 -7.83
CA ARG A 40 -13.37 -9.01 -7.49
C ARG A 40 -13.72 -10.26 -6.73
N LYS A 41 -13.20 -11.40 -7.16
CA LYS A 41 -13.35 -12.67 -6.44
C LYS A 41 -12.29 -12.75 -5.37
N ILE A 42 -12.71 -12.90 -4.13
CA ILE A 42 -11.85 -13.16 -2.97
C ILE A 42 -11.97 -14.65 -2.68
N GLN A 43 -10.85 -15.34 -2.49
CA GLN A 43 -10.82 -16.76 -2.15
C GLN A 43 -9.75 -17.03 -1.10
N LYS A 44 -10.09 -17.85 -0.12
CA LYS A 44 -9.17 -18.43 0.84
C LYS A 44 -8.49 -19.64 0.19
N GLU A 45 -7.16 -19.65 0.21
CA GLU A 45 -6.34 -20.80 -0.19
C GLU A 45 -6.11 -21.75 1.00
N ASP A 46 -5.75 -23.01 0.74
CA ASP A 46 -5.55 -24.05 1.76
C ASP A 46 -4.46 -23.68 2.80
N ASN A 47 -3.50 -22.86 2.37
CA ASN A 47 -2.44 -22.31 3.21
C ASN A 47 -2.91 -21.13 4.11
N LYS A 48 -4.22 -20.84 4.12
CA LYS A 48 -4.87 -19.74 4.86
C LYS A 48 -4.56 -18.34 4.32
N GLU A 49 -3.95 -18.23 3.15
CA GLU A 49 -3.79 -16.95 2.46
C GLU A 49 -5.11 -16.54 1.79
N ILE A 50 -5.34 -15.24 1.67
CA ILE A 50 -6.47 -14.70 0.92
C ILE A 50 -5.93 -14.21 -0.42
N LYS A 51 -6.51 -14.75 -1.49
CA LYS A 51 -6.23 -14.32 -2.86
C LYS A 51 -7.38 -13.50 -3.40
N LEU A 52 -7.05 -12.30 -3.85
CA LEU A 52 -7.96 -11.38 -4.52
C LEU A 52 -7.71 -11.46 -6.02
N PHE A 53 -8.61 -12.11 -6.75
CA PHE A 53 -8.60 -12.15 -8.21
C PHE A 53 -9.18 -10.86 -8.78
N GLN A 54 -8.46 -10.28 -9.74
CA GLN A 54 -8.86 -9.06 -10.44
C GLN A 54 -9.24 -9.33 -11.90
N GLU A 55 -9.18 -10.58 -12.34
CA GLU A 55 -9.34 -10.98 -13.75
C GLU A 55 -10.67 -10.51 -14.34
N LYS A 56 -11.79 -10.86 -13.68
CA LYS A 56 -13.13 -10.44 -14.09
C LYS A 56 -13.21 -8.92 -14.24
N TYR A 57 -12.73 -8.18 -13.24
CA TYR A 57 -12.69 -6.72 -13.28
C TYR A 57 -11.83 -6.17 -14.43
N ILE A 58 -10.63 -6.71 -14.63
CA ILE A 58 -9.70 -6.25 -15.67
C ILE A 58 -10.28 -6.51 -17.06
N LEU A 59 -10.86 -7.70 -17.30
CA LEU A 59 -11.45 -8.05 -18.58
C LEU A 59 -12.71 -7.22 -18.86
N GLU A 60 -13.68 -7.21 -17.93
CA GLU A 60 -14.95 -6.49 -18.10
C GLU A 60 -14.74 -4.97 -18.26
N LYS A 61 -13.85 -4.35 -17.47
CA LYS A 61 -13.61 -2.90 -17.54
C LYS A 61 -12.75 -2.49 -18.74
N LEU A 62 -11.88 -3.36 -19.24
CA LEU A 62 -11.12 -3.07 -20.46
C LEU A 62 -11.94 -3.35 -21.73
N GLU A 63 -12.89 -4.29 -21.70
CA GLU A 63 -13.86 -4.54 -22.79
C GLU A 63 -14.90 -3.43 -22.91
N ALA A 64 -15.43 -2.91 -21.78
CA ALA A 64 -16.40 -1.82 -21.79
C ALA A 64 -15.91 -0.53 -22.48
N ARG A 65 -14.59 -0.38 -22.68
CA ARG A 65 -13.98 0.76 -23.39
C ARG A 65 -14.11 0.72 -24.91
N GLU A 66 -14.37 -0.44 -25.52
CA GLU A 66 -14.65 -0.51 -26.96
C GLU A 66 -16.06 0.02 -27.30
N GLN A 67 -16.94 0.20 -26.30
CA GLN A 67 -18.38 0.41 -26.54
C GLN A 67 -19.06 1.54 -25.74
N ARG A 68 -18.38 2.27 -24.82
CA ARG A 68 -19.05 3.31 -23.98
C ARG A 68 -18.38 4.69 -23.98
N GLU A 69 -19.23 5.71 -23.96
CA GLU A 69 -18.88 7.11 -23.70
C GLU A 69 -18.36 7.36 -22.27
N PRO A 70 -17.58 8.43 -22.03
CA PRO A 70 -16.63 8.53 -20.91
C PRO A 70 -17.19 8.72 -19.49
N ALA A 71 -18.50 8.81 -19.29
CA ALA A 71 -19.05 9.45 -18.08
C ALA A 71 -19.22 8.56 -16.83
N GLU A 72 -19.16 7.21 -16.95
CA GLU A 72 -19.57 6.33 -15.84
C GLU A 72 -18.55 5.22 -15.49
N CYS A 73 -17.37 5.60 -14.97
CA CYS A 73 -16.35 4.63 -14.55
C CYS A 73 -16.03 4.70 -13.04
N SER A 74 -16.18 3.57 -12.34
CA SER A 74 -15.89 3.40 -10.92
C SER A 74 -14.39 3.25 -10.59
N TRP A 75 -14.06 3.51 -9.32
CA TRP A 75 -12.79 3.91 -8.68
C TRP A 75 -11.42 3.30 -9.06
N HIS A 76 -11.28 2.21 -9.82
CA HIS A 76 -9.96 1.76 -10.33
C HIS A 76 -9.86 1.81 -11.87
N SER A 77 -10.99 1.83 -12.58
CA SER A 77 -11.06 2.27 -13.99
C SER A 77 -10.73 3.77 -14.07
N PHE A 78 -10.83 4.46 -12.93
CA PHE A 78 -10.36 5.81 -12.72
C PHE A 78 -8.86 5.95 -12.97
N ASP A 79 -7.94 5.02 -12.65
CA ASP A 79 -6.51 5.31 -12.84
C ASP A 79 -6.07 5.37 -14.31
N ILE A 80 -6.65 4.54 -15.19
CA ILE A 80 -6.34 4.57 -16.63
C ILE A 80 -7.11 5.71 -17.31
N VAL A 81 -8.38 5.92 -16.96
CA VAL A 81 -9.17 7.08 -17.44
C VAL A 81 -8.57 8.38 -16.94
N GLN A 82 -8.12 8.47 -15.70
CA GLN A 82 -7.52 9.65 -15.10
C GLN A 82 -6.09 9.88 -15.60
N ARG A 83 -5.30 8.85 -15.88
CA ARG A 83 -4.02 9.06 -16.59
C ARG A 83 -4.24 9.57 -18.01
N SER A 84 -5.23 9.05 -18.74
CA SER A 84 -5.56 9.54 -20.08
C SER A 84 -6.25 10.90 -20.09
N SER A 85 -7.09 11.20 -19.10
CA SER A 85 -7.81 12.48 -18.95
C SER A 85 -6.98 13.58 -18.27
N ARG A 86 -5.82 13.24 -17.68
CA ARG A 86 -4.82 14.20 -17.18
C ARG A 86 -3.77 14.57 -18.24
N LEU A 87 -3.79 13.93 -19.41
CA LEU A 87 -2.97 14.34 -20.54
C LEU A 87 -3.70 15.47 -21.27
N HIS A 88 -3.45 16.71 -20.84
CA HIS A 88 -3.98 17.91 -21.50
C HIS A 88 -3.61 17.96 -22.99
N ASN A 89 -2.45 17.41 -23.36
CA ASN A 89 -1.99 17.19 -24.74
C ASN A 89 -1.49 15.74 -24.88
N ALA A 90 -2.38 14.80 -25.20
CA ALA A 90 -1.99 13.41 -25.43
C ALA A 90 -1.18 13.30 -26.73
N THR A 91 0.03 12.74 -26.64
CA THR A 91 0.86 12.45 -27.82
C THR A 91 0.57 11.04 -28.33
N VAL A 92 0.95 10.76 -29.59
CA VAL A 92 0.90 9.40 -30.16
C VAL A 92 1.68 8.41 -29.28
N ASN A 93 2.78 8.86 -28.66
CA ASN A 93 3.56 8.04 -27.75
C ASN A 93 2.80 7.65 -26.47
N ASP A 94 1.98 8.55 -25.93
CA ASP A 94 1.12 8.26 -24.79
C ASP A 94 0.04 7.22 -25.15
N GLY A 95 -0.53 7.32 -26.35
CA GLY A 95 -1.46 6.32 -26.87
C GLY A 95 -0.81 4.94 -27.02
N ILE A 96 0.43 4.88 -27.54
CA ILE A 96 1.20 3.64 -27.65
C ILE A 96 1.48 3.05 -26.26
N HIS A 97 1.89 3.87 -25.29
CA HIS A 97 2.14 3.41 -23.92
C HIS A 97 0.87 2.91 -23.23
N LEU A 98 -0.25 3.59 -23.43
CA LEU A 98 -1.54 3.18 -22.89
C LEU A 98 -2.00 1.84 -23.50
N ASN A 99 -1.81 1.64 -24.80
CA ASN A 99 -2.09 0.37 -25.47
C ASN A 99 -1.19 -0.76 -24.95
N LYS A 100 0.11 -0.50 -24.78
CA LYS A 100 1.05 -1.47 -24.17
C LYS A 100 0.64 -1.81 -22.73
N MET A 101 0.22 -0.82 -21.94
CA MET A 101 -0.25 -1.03 -20.57
C MET A 101 -1.54 -1.86 -20.54
N ASN A 102 -2.52 -1.56 -21.41
CA ASN A 102 -3.74 -2.37 -21.52
C ASN A 102 -3.43 -3.81 -21.93
N GLY A 103 -2.54 -4.01 -22.92
CA GLY A 103 -2.09 -5.34 -23.32
C GLY A 103 -1.38 -6.10 -22.19
N HIS A 104 -0.57 -5.40 -21.39
CA HIS A 104 0.07 -5.98 -20.21
C HIS A 104 -0.96 -6.35 -19.12
N LEU A 105 -1.92 -5.47 -18.84
CA LEU A 105 -2.97 -5.75 -17.86
C LEU A 105 -3.84 -6.94 -18.28
N ARG A 106 -4.21 -7.05 -19.56
CA ARG A 106 -4.94 -8.22 -20.07
C ARG A 106 -4.12 -9.50 -19.95
N SER A 107 -2.85 -9.48 -20.35
CA SER A 107 -1.99 -10.68 -20.28
C SER A 107 -1.63 -11.10 -18.85
N THR A 108 -1.76 -10.19 -17.89
CA THR A 108 -1.51 -10.44 -16.46
C THR A 108 -2.77 -10.44 -15.60
N ALA A 109 -3.96 -10.45 -16.22
CA ALA A 109 -5.24 -10.31 -15.51
C ALA A 109 -5.49 -11.39 -14.45
N SER A 110 -4.93 -12.59 -14.66
CA SER A 110 -4.99 -13.71 -13.72
C SER A 110 -4.10 -13.54 -12.48
N GLN A 111 -3.19 -12.57 -12.46
CA GLN A 111 -2.37 -12.25 -11.30
C GLN A 111 -3.20 -11.55 -10.24
N GLY A 112 -3.51 -12.27 -9.16
CA GLY A 112 -4.23 -11.73 -8.01
C GLY A 112 -3.31 -11.12 -6.96
N LEU A 113 -3.86 -10.22 -6.15
CA LEU A 113 -3.20 -9.76 -4.92
C LEU A 113 -3.31 -10.88 -3.87
N ARG A 114 -2.22 -11.13 -3.15
CA ARG A 114 -2.17 -12.14 -2.09
C ARG A 114 -1.95 -11.48 -0.73
N ILE A 115 -2.90 -11.66 0.17
CA ILE A 115 -2.81 -11.29 1.57
C ILE A 115 -2.43 -12.55 2.34
N ARG A 116 -1.26 -12.54 2.96
CA ARG A 116 -0.73 -13.70 3.67
C ARG A 116 -1.31 -13.78 5.07
N ALA A 117 -1.42 -15.00 5.59
CA ALA A 117 -1.72 -15.22 6.99
C ALA A 117 -0.52 -14.81 7.86
N PHE A 118 -0.80 -14.10 8.95
CA PHE A 118 0.18 -13.67 9.94
C PHE A 118 -0.22 -14.15 11.33
N ASP A 119 0.76 -14.31 12.22
CA ASP A 119 0.46 -14.48 13.65
C ASP A 119 0.14 -13.10 14.23
N SER A 120 -1.01 -12.99 14.89
CA SER A 120 -1.43 -11.77 15.60
C SER A 120 -0.40 -11.22 16.59
N LYS A 121 0.46 -12.08 17.15
CA LYS A 121 1.47 -11.68 18.15
C LYS A 121 2.76 -11.15 17.52
N GLU A 122 3.08 -11.58 16.30
CA GLU A 122 4.32 -11.22 15.59
C GLU A 122 4.05 -10.21 14.46
N MET A 123 2.81 -9.76 14.32
CA MET A 123 2.40 -8.89 13.23
C MET A 123 3.05 -7.51 13.38
N THR A 124 3.79 -7.10 12.36
CA THR A 124 4.47 -5.80 12.30
C THR A 124 3.87 -4.96 11.18
N PHE A 125 3.75 -3.65 11.44
CA PHE A 125 3.30 -2.67 10.44
C PHE A 125 4.50 -1.96 9.82
N ILE A 126 4.55 -1.90 8.49
CA ILE A 126 5.65 -1.29 7.76
C ILE A 126 5.08 -0.21 6.84
N GLY A 127 5.47 1.03 7.09
CA GLY A 127 5.14 2.17 6.23
C GLY A 127 6.29 2.45 5.27
N ILE A 128 6.03 2.43 3.98
CA ILE A 128 7.00 2.78 2.93
C ILE A 128 6.57 4.11 2.34
N SER A 129 7.48 5.08 2.29
CA SER A 129 7.21 6.41 1.73
C SER A 129 8.24 6.80 0.69
N GLY A 130 7.79 7.54 -0.32
CA GLY A 130 8.63 8.12 -1.35
C GLY A 130 8.01 9.37 -1.94
N ALA A 131 8.85 10.30 -2.38
CA ALA A 131 8.40 11.53 -3.02
C ALA A 131 9.34 11.94 -4.16
N GLY A 132 8.81 12.68 -5.13
CA GLY A 132 9.55 13.14 -6.29
C GLY A 132 8.87 14.29 -7.02
N GLY A 133 9.55 14.82 -8.05
CA GLY A 133 8.99 15.87 -8.91
C GLY A 133 9.20 17.31 -8.42
N VAL A 134 10.08 17.54 -7.43
CA VAL A 134 10.37 18.90 -6.92
C VAL A 134 11.04 19.78 -7.98
N ASP A 135 11.93 19.19 -8.78
CA ASP A 135 12.61 19.88 -9.89
C ASP A 135 11.79 19.88 -11.19
N GLY A 136 10.54 19.42 -11.13
CA GLY A 136 9.68 19.39 -12.30
C GLY A 136 9.27 20.79 -12.73
N GLU A 137 9.15 21.01 -14.04
CA GLU A 137 8.50 22.21 -14.56
C GLU A 137 7.01 22.20 -14.25
N VAL A 138 6.46 23.36 -13.92
CA VAL A 138 5.04 23.55 -13.65
C VAL A 138 4.26 23.31 -14.95
N ARG A 139 3.50 22.22 -15.01
CA ARG A 139 2.77 21.81 -16.22
C ARG A 139 1.38 22.45 -16.22
N GLY A 140 1.31 23.68 -16.73
CA GLY A 140 0.06 24.37 -17.01
C GLY A 140 -0.71 24.85 -15.77
N ALA A 141 -1.87 25.46 -16.02
CA ALA A 141 -2.81 25.87 -14.99
C ALA A 141 -3.80 24.70 -14.72
N GLY A 142 -3.95 24.32 -13.46
CA GLY A 142 -4.94 23.33 -13.02
C GLY A 142 -6.37 23.84 -13.14
N VAL A 143 -7.33 23.03 -12.67
CA VAL A 143 -8.79 23.26 -12.80
C VAL A 143 -9.25 24.61 -12.23
N GLU A 144 -8.51 25.17 -11.26
CA GLU A 144 -8.80 26.48 -10.63
C GLU A 144 -7.97 27.65 -11.19
N GLY A 145 -7.26 27.45 -12.31
CA GLY A 145 -6.36 28.47 -12.87
C GLY A 145 -5.04 28.64 -12.09
N LEU A 146 -4.81 27.83 -11.06
CA LEU A 146 -3.58 27.83 -10.28
C LEU A 146 -2.50 26.95 -10.94
N PRO A 147 -1.20 27.30 -10.83
CA PRO A 147 -0.13 26.53 -11.45
C PRO A 147 -0.08 25.11 -10.88
N GLU A 148 -0.10 24.10 -11.76
CA GLU A 148 -0.17 22.70 -11.33
C GLU A 148 1.21 22.21 -10.86
N ASP A 149 1.32 21.88 -9.57
CA ASP A 149 2.58 21.45 -8.98
C ASP A 149 2.93 20.01 -9.44
N PRO A 150 4.16 19.78 -9.97
CA PRO A 150 4.63 18.46 -10.35
C PRO A 150 4.98 17.56 -9.16
N VAL A 151 5.02 18.08 -7.93
CA VAL A 151 5.43 17.29 -6.77
C VAL A 151 4.41 16.21 -6.43
N GLN A 152 4.89 14.96 -6.42
CA GLN A 152 4.09 13.78 -6.10
C GLN A 152 4.66 13.08 -4.86
N GLY A 153 3.76 12.72 -3.94
CA GLY A 153 4.05 11.89 -2.78
C GLY A 153 3.35 10.55 -2.91
N ALA A 154 4.03 9.50 -2.47
CA ALA A 154 3.49 8.15 -2.43
C ALA A 154 3.81 7.49 -1.10
N TRP A 155 2.89 6.65 -0.64
CA TRP A 155 3.09 5.80 0.51
C TRP A 155 2.37 4.48 0.34
N MET A 156 2.85 3.48 1.07
CA MET A 156 2.29 2.15 1.11
C MET A 156 2.44 1.58 2.51
N VAL A 157 1.35 1.09 3.08
CA VAL A 157 1.32 0.38 4.35
C VAL A 157 1.24 -1.12 4.04
N VAL A 158 2.23 -1.85 4.54
CA VAL A 158 2.30 -3.31 4.42
C VAL A 158 2.44 -3.93 5.79
N THR A 159 2.11 -5.22 5.90
CA THR A 159 2.31 -6.00 7.12
C THR A 159 3.18 -7.22 6.88
N SER A 160 3.92 -7.61 7.90
CA SER A 160 4.78 -8.80 7.90
C SER A 160 4.91 -9.37 9.31
N ASN A 161 5.38 -10.61 9.45
CA ASN A 161 5.69 -11.20 10.77
C ASN A 161 7.07 -10.80 11.29
N LEU A 162 7.86 -10.09 10.50
CA LEU A 162 9.23 -9.75 10.82
C LEU A 162 9.51 -8.31 10.44
N LEU A 163 10.24 -7.61 11.32
CA LEU A 163 10.81 -6.33 10.96
C LEU A 163 11.76 -6.50 9.77
N PRO A 164 11.70 -5.59 8.77
CA PRO A 164 12.64 -5.59 7.66
C PRO A 164 14.08 -5.58 8.17
N SER A 165 14.95 -6.40 7.61
CA SER A 165 16.39 -6.40 7.89
C SER A 165 17.15 -6.56 6.58
N HIS A 166 18.40 -6.10 6.55
CA HIS A 166 19.22 -6.01 5.33
C HIS A 166 19.38 -7.37 4.63
N ASP A 167 19.51 -8.46 5.40
CA ASP A 167 19.92 -9.76 4.85
C ASP A 167 18.77 -10.73 4.61
N LYS A 168 17.52 -10.33 4.93
CA LYS A 168 16.37 -11.24 4.90
C LYS A 168 15.26 -10.71 4.01
N LYS A 169 14.86 -11.53 3.04
CA LYS A 169 13.62 -11.32 2.28
C LYS A 169 12.44 -11.67 3.17
N ILE A 170 11.62 -10.67 3.46
CA ILE A 170 10.42 -10.86 4.26
C ILE A 170 9.17 -10.95 3.37
N PRO A 171 8.25 -11.89 3.66
CA PRO A 171 6.95 -11.89 3.03
C PRO A 171 6.14 -10.69 3.55
N VAL A 172 5.59 -9.88 2.65
CA VAL A 172 4.73 -8.75 3.01
C VAL A 172 3.34 -8.90 2.38
N SER A 173 2.34 -8.34 3.06
CA SER A 173 0.96 -8.18 2.57
C SER A 173 0.65 -6.70 2.48
N VAL A 174 0.14 -6.24 1.34
CA VAL A 174 -0.22 -4.82 1.16
C VAL A 174 -1.59 -4.58 1.79
N LEU A 175 -1.67 -3.60 2.70
CA LEU A 175 -2.93 -3.19 3.32
C LEU A 175 -3.54 -1.97 2.63
N SER A 176 -2.73 -0.95 2.39
CA SER A 176 -3.17 0.30 1.80
C SER A 176 -2.02 0.96 1.07
N TRP A 177 -2.32 1.69 0.00
CA TRP A 177 -1.35 2.49 -0.72
C TRP A 177 -2.02 3.73 -1.29
N ARG A 178 -1.22 4.76 -1.50
CA ARG A 178 -1.66 5.97 -2.17
C ARG A 178 -0.51 6.59 -2.92
N SER A 179 -0.82 7.12 -4.09
CA SER A 179 0.08 7.96 -4.85
C SER A 179 -0.69 9.16 -5.36
N SER A 180 -0.34 10.35 -4.91
CA SER A 180 -1.08 11.57 -5.26
C SER A 180 -0.18 12.79 -5.26
N LYS A 181 -0.60 13.82 -5.99
CA LYS A 181 0.04 15.14 -5.90
C LYS A 181 -0.02 15.63 -4.46
N LEU A 182 1.08 16.23 -3.99
CA LEU A 182 1.08 16.81 -2.66
C LEU A 182 0.14 18.02 -2.63
N LYS A 183 -0.62 18.15 -1.54
CA LYS A 183 -1.60 19.23 -1.37
C LYS A 183 -0.99 20.64 -1.33
N ARG A 184 0.33 20.73 -1.15
CA ARG A 184 1.07 21.99 -1.09
C ARG A 184 2.40 21.87 -1.80
N ARG A 185 2.84 23.00 -2.38
CA ARG A 185 4.18 23.14 -2.94
C ARG A 185 5.22 23.04 -1.84
N VAL A 186 6.31 22.38 -2.17
CA VAL A 186 7.45 22.17 -1.29
C VAL A 186 8.70 22.72 -1.96
N THR A 187 9.60 23.25 -1.15
CA THR A 187 10.79 23.98 -1.58
C THR A 187 11.97 23.06 -1.88
N SER A 188 11.92 21.80 -1.44
CA SER A 188 13.01 20.84 -1.59
C SER A 188 12.53 19.39 -1.62
N THR A 189 13.36 18.50 -2.18
CA THR A 189 13.14 17.04 -2.18
C THR A 189 13.05 16.45 -0.77
N MET A 190 13.78 17.03 0.18
CA MET A 190 13.66 16.64 1.59
C MET A 190 12.27 17.02 2.14
N ALA A 191 11.75 18.21 1.81
CA ALA A 191 10.44 18.66 2.24
C ALA A 191 9.30 17.79 1.66
N SER A 192 9.40 17.40 0.38
CA SER A 192 8.43 16.49 -0.24
C SER A 192 8.45 15.11 0.43
N ALA A 193 9.63 14.56 0.69
CA ALA A 193 9.79 13.28 1.37
C ALA A 193 9.28 13.32 2.82
N THR A 194 9.57 14.41 3.55
CA THR A 194 9.07 14.63 4.92
C THR A 194 7.54 14.62 4.94
N MET A 195 6.91 15.31 3.99
CA MET A 195 5.45 15.35 3.89
C MET A 195 4.86 13.98 3.52
N ALA A 196 5.49 13.23 2.61
CA ALA A 196 5.06 11.88 2.26
C ALA A 196 5.18 10.91 3.45
N LEU A 197 6.26 11.01 4.23
CA LEU A 197 6.45 10.19 5.43
C LEU A 197 5.43 10.55 6.53
N SER A 198 5.15 11.84 6.75
CA SER A 198 4.11 12.28 7.70
C SER A 198 2.74 11.69 7.37
N GLN A 199 2.35 11.71 6.09
CA GLN A 199 1.10 11.07 5.63
C GLN A 199 1.13 9.55 5.84
N CYS A 200 2.25 8.90 5.54
CA CYS A 200 2.42 7.47 5.74
C CYS A 200 2.27 7.06 7.22
N LEU A 201 2.87 7.83 8.14
CA LEU A 201 2.77 7.59 9.58
C LEU A 201 1.33 7.73 10.09
N GLY A 202 0.60 8.76 9.66
CA GLY A 202 -0.80 8.92 10.04
C GLY A 202 -1.68 7.76 9.57
N GLU A 203 -1.42 7.25 8.37
CA GLU A 203 -2.12 6.07 7.85
C GLU A 203 -1.73 4.81 8.62
N LEU A 204 -0.46 4.63 8.96
CA LEU A 204 0.00 3.51 9.78
C LEU A 204 -0.67 3.50 11.16
N GLU A 205 -0.77 4.67 11.80
CA GLU A 205 -1.49 4.84 13.08
C GLU A 205 -2.97 4.48 12.95
N TRP A 206 -3.62 4.88 11.85
CA TRP A 206 -5.00 4.51 11.58
C TRP A 206 -5.18 3.00 11.47
N HIS A 207 -4.29 2.31 10.75
CA HIS A 207 -4.34 0.85 10.62
C HIS A 207 -4.06 0.13 11.94
N GLN A 208 -3.17 0.67 12.79
CA GLN A 208 -2.93 0.15 14.14
C GLN A 208 -4.19 0.23 15.01
N ILE A 209 -4.88 1.37 15.00
CA ILE A 209 -6.14 1.55 15.74
C ILE A 209 -7.21 0.61 15.21
N PHE A 210 -7.37 0.52 13.89
CA PHE A 210 -8.34 -0.36 13.26
C PHE A 210 -8.10 -1.83 13.60
N TYR A 211 -6.85 -2.29 13.50
CA TYR A 211 -6.48 -3.65 13.85
C TYR A 211 -6.73 -3.95 15.34
N ARG A 212 -6.36 -3.01 16.22
CA ARG A 212 -6.59 -3.12 17.66
C ARG A 212 -8.09 -3.23 17.98
N ASP A 213 -8.91 -2.41 17.33
CA ASP A 213 -10.35 -2.44 17.50
C ASP A 213 -10.96 -3.79 17.06
N LEU A 214 -10.47 -4.33 15.94
CA LEU A 214 -10.94 -5.61 15.41
C LEU A 214 -10.53 -6.81 16.28
N VAL A 215 -9.30 -6.81 16.82
CA VAL A 215 -8.74 -7.99 17.51
C VAL A 215 -8.97 -7.96 19.02
N ARG A 216 -8.89 -6.78 19.64
CA ARG A 216 -9.00 -6.62 21.10
C ARG A 216 -10.31 -5.99 21.54
N GLY A 217 -10.93 -5.21 20.67
CA GLY A 217 -12.20 -4.54 20.96
C GLY A 217 -12.15 -3.51 22.08
N ASP A 218 -10.97 -2.99 22.38
CA ASP A 218 -10.69 -2.05 23.46
C ASP A 218 -10.75 -0.57 23.02
N VAL A 219 -11.03 -0.31 21.74
CA VAL A 219 -11.21 1.05 21.20
C VAL A 219 -12.61 1.56 21.55
N ARG A 220 -12.66 2.64 22.33
CA ARG A 220 -13.89 3.31 22.75
C ARG A 220 -14.22 4.44 21.78
N THR A 221 -15.25 4.23 20.95
CA THR A 221 -15.72 5.20 19.94
C THR A 221 -16.27 6.49 20.55
N SER A 222 -16.93 6.41 21.71
CA SER A 222 -17.50 7.57 22.42
C SER A 222 -16.44 8.53 22.97
N ASN A 223 -15.23 8.02 23.25
CA ASN A 223 -14.10 8.84 23.67
C ASN A 223 -12.89 8.53 22.79
N TRP A 224 -12.96 9.01 21.55
CA TRP A 224 -11.86 8.93 20.58
C TRP A 224 -10.54 9.45 21.17
N ARG A 225 -10.57 10.51 21.98
CA ARG A 225 -9.37 11.02 22.67
C ARG A 225 -8.85 10.04 23.72
N ALA A 226 -9.66 9.25 24.42
CA ALA A 226 -9.12 8.19 25.28
C ALA A 226 -8.58 7.00 24.47
N SER A 227 -9.07 6.80 23.24
CA SER A 227 -8.58 5.77 22.32
C SER A 227 -7.33 6.17 21.54
N VAL A 228 -7.11 7.49 21.37
CA VAL A 228 -6.08 8.06 20.47
C VAL A 228 -5.14 9.04 21.17
N SER A 229 -5.46 9.51 22.38
CA SER A 229 -4.66 10.51 23.10
C SER A 229 -4.03 9.94 24.37
N PRO A 230 -2.71 10.05 24.52
CA PRO A 230 -1.80 10.01 23.37
C PRO A 230 -0.58 9.11 23.56
N PHE A 231 -0.14 8.90 24.79
CA PHE A 231 1.18 8.40 25.14
C PHE A 231 1.13 7.40 26.28
N MET A 232 0.02 6.70 26.42
CA MET A 232 -0.15 5.74 27.48
C MET A 232 -1.30 4.83 27.11
N VAL A 233 -0.94 3.57 26.99
CA VAL A 233 -1.73 2.46 27.51
C VAL A 233 -2.32 2.88 28.87
N VAL A 234 -3.49 3.51 28.90
CA VAL A 234 -4.36 3.47 30.08
C VAL A 234 -5.32 2.33 29.82
N LEU A 235 -4.83 1.14 30.16
CA LEU A 235 -5.65 -0.05 30.24
C LEU A 235 -6.64 0.15 31.40
N PRO A 236 -7.89 -0.33 31.26
CA PRO A 236 -8.65 -0.72 32.44
C PRO A 236 -7.77 -1.62 33.31
N GLU A 237 -7.90 -1.52 34.63
CA GLU A 237 -7.10 -2.30 35.62
C GLU A 237 -7.10 -3.82 35.35
N GLU A 238 -8.06 -4.29 34.55
CA GLU A 238 -8.32 -5.68 34.20
C GLU A 238 -7.78 -6.11 32.81
N CYS A 239 -7.08 -5.25 32.06
CA CYS A 239 -6.70 -5.54 30.67
C CYS A 239 -5.23 -5.98 30.55
N GLU A 240 -4.99 -7.27 30.30
CA GLU A 240 -3.66 -7.91 30.20
C GLU A 240 -2.92 -7.65 28.86
N LEU A 241 -2.82 -6.41 28.36
CA LEU A 241 -2.14 -6.11 27.08
C LEU A 241 -1.10 -5.00 27.13
N ILE A 242 0.11 -5.41 27.44
CA ILE A 242 1.36 -4.68 27.28
C ILE A 242 1.75 -4.73 25.79
N SER A 243 1.89 -3.57 25.13
CA SER A 243 2.55 -3.30 23.82
C SER A 243 1.70 -3.15 22.54
N ARG A 244 1.96 -2.03 21.85
CA ARG A 244 1.59 -1.71 20.45
C ARG A 244 2.32 -2.69 19.52
N GLN A 245 1.73 -3.03 18.37
CA GLN A 245 2.42 -3.86 17.38
C GLN A 245 3.67 -3.15 16.88
N GLU A 246 4.75 -3.91 16.68
CA GLU A 246 6.00 -3.34 16.18
C GLU A 246 5.76 -2.64 14.84
N GLN A 247 6.52 -1.57 14.62
CA GLN A 247 6.38 -0.78 13.41
C GLN A 247 7.73 -0.30 12.89
N CYS A 248 7.79 -0.17 11.57
CA CYS A 248 8.95 0.27 10.82
C CYS A 248 8.54 1.25 9.73
N SER A 249 9.25 2.36 9.63
CA SER A 249 9.12 3.32 8.54
C SER A 249 10.31 3.22 7.61
N ILE A 250 10.04 3.09 6.33
CA ILE A 250 11.03 2.95 5.27
C ILE A 250 10.94 4.19 4.37
N THR A 251 12.09 4.81 4.10
CA THR A 251 12.21 5.93 3.17
C THR A 251 13.30 5.70 2.15
N ASP A 252 13.11 6.22 0.94
CA ASP A 252 14.12 6.28 -0.12
C ASP A 252 14.98 7.56 -0.07
N ALA A 253 14.65 8.49 0.83
CA ALA A 253 15.32 9.78 0.97
C ALA A 253 16.39 9.73 2.08
N LYS A 254 17.66 9.60 1.68
CA LYS A 254 18.80 9.57 2.61
C LYS A 254 18.88 10.80 3.50
N SER A 255 18.62 11.99 2.94
CA SER A 255 18.63 13.25 3.70
C SER A 255 17.56 13.28 4.80
N LEU A 256 16.38 12.71 4.56
CA LEU A 256 15.33 12.57 5.55
C LEU A 256 15.73 11.55 6.64
N TYR A 257 16.26 10.39 6.23
CA TYR A 257 16.76 9.39 7.17
C TYR A 257 17.83 9.96 8.10
N ASP A 258 18.83 10.63 7.55
CA ASP A 258 19.92 11.24 8.32
C ASP A 258 19.40 12.33 9.28
N ALA A 259 18.41 13.13 8.85
CA ALA A 259 17.82 14.18 9.67
C ALA A 259 17.02 13.62 10.86
N ILE A 260 16.25 12.54 10.65
CA ILE A 260 15.51 11.83 11.70
C ILE A 260 16.50 11.13 12.64
N TYR A 261 17.48 10.41 12.10
CA TYR A 261 18.45 9.65 12.87
C TYR A 261 19.31 10.54 13.77
N LYS A 262 19.79 11.68 13.24
CA LYS A 262 20.56 12.66 14.01
C LYS A 262 19.70 13.53 14.93
N GLN A 263 18.37 13.41 14.86
CA GLN A 263 17.40 14.27 15.55
C GLN A 263 17.73 15.76 15.36
N CYS A 264 18.20 16.11 14.17
CA CYS A 264 18.58 17.47 13.84
C CYS A 264 17.53 18.01 12.86
N PRO A 265 16.54 18.80 13.33
CA PRO A 265 15.66 19.51 12.44
C PRO A 265 16.54 20.35 11.52
N ALA A 266 16.51 20.04 10.22
CA ALA A 266 17.49 20.54 9.27
C ALA A 266 17.69 22.08 9.32
N SER A 267 18.89 22.50 8.92
CA SER A 267 19.39 23.86 8.65
C SER A 267 18.33 24.97 8.52
N ARG A 268 18.60 26.12 9.17
CA ARG A 268 17.79 27.34 9.39
C ARG A 268 16.99 27.92 8.21
N GLN A 269 17.10 27.38 6.99
CA GLN A 269 16.47 27.91 5.77
C GLN A 269 15.02 27.45 5.56
N ASP A 270 14.62 26.24 5.99
CA ASP A 270 13.23 25.76 5.85
C ASP A 270 12.59 25.44 7.20
N ARG A 271 12.06 26.50 7.83
CA ARG A 271 11.39 26.42 9.14
C ARG A 271 10.17 25.49 9.13
N ARG A 272 9.48 25.35 8.00
CA ARG A 272 8.25 24.55 7.92
C ARG A 272 8.57 23.07 7.89
N THR A 273 9.58 22.68 7.11
CA THR A 273 10.06 21.29 7.10
C THR A 273 10.67 20.90 8.45
N ALA A 274 11.34 21.83 9.13
CA ALA A 274 11.85 21.58 10.49
C ALA A 274 10.73 21.28 11.50
N LEU A 275 9.58 21.98 11.42
CA LEU A 275 8.42 21.69 12.27
C LEU A 275 7.81 20.31 11.98
N GLU A 276 7.60 19.99 10.71
CA GLU A 276 7.07 18.67 10.31
C GLU A 276 8.01 17.53 10.74
N LEU A 277 9.32 17.74 10.59
CA LEU A 277 10.33 16.80 11.01
C LEU A 277 10.34 16.63 12.54
N ALA A 278 10.18 17.71 13.31
CA ALA A 278 10.06 17.64 14.76
C ALA A 278 8.83 16.82 15.19
N VAL A 279 7.69 17.01 14.51
CA VAL A 279 6.48 16.19 14.73
C VAL A 279 6.74 14.72 14.39
N ILE A 280 7.40 14.43 13.27
CA ILE A 280 7.75 13.05 12.90
C ILE A 280 8.67 12.41 13.94
N VAL A 281 9.73 13.10 14.38
CA VAL A 281 10.65 12.58 15.41
C VAL A 281 9.90 12.30 16.71
N ASP A 282 9.05 13.22 17.15
CA ASP A 282 8.20 13.04 18.33
C ASP A 282 7.29 11.81 18.21
N VAL A 283 6.57 11.68 17.09
CA VAL A 283 5.72 10.51 16.79
C VAL A 283 6.55 9.23 16.79
N MET A 284 7.70 9.20 16.12
CA MET A 284 8.53 7.99 16.02
C MET A 284 9.11 7.57 17.37
N GLN A 285 9.58 8.53 18.20
CA GLN A 285 10.08 8.27 19.54
C GLN A 285 8.99 7.67 20.44
N LYS A 286 7.82 8.31 20.46
CA LYS A 286 6.71 7.91 21.32
C LYS A 286 6.09 6.58 20.93
N THR A 287 6.08 6.29 19.64
CA THR A 287 5.51 5.06 19.11
C THR A 287 6.53 3.92 19.03
N GLY A 288 7.81 4.19 19.35
CA GLY A 288 8.90 3.20 19.24
C GLY A 288 9.13 2.73 17.80
N SER A 289 8.82 3.56 16.79
CA SER A 289 8.99 3.18 15.39
C SER A 289 10.45 3.13 15.01
N HIS A 290 10.84 2.08 14.29
CA HIS A 290 12.14 2.01 13.64
C HIS A 290 12.11 2.82 12.34
N ILE A 291 13.22 3.44 11.96
CA ILE A 291 13.41 4.02 10.64
C ILE A 291 14.44 3.23 9.85
N ARG A 292 14.20 3.03 8.57
CA ARG A 292 15.15 2.43 7.63
C ARG A 292 15.21 3.23 6.35
N TRP A 293 16.40 3.28 5.78
CA TRP A 293 16.65 3.86 4.47
C TRP A 293 16.90 2.75 3.45
N ILE A 294 16.39 2.92 2.24
CA ILE A 294 16.73 2.05 1.11
C ILE A 294 17.35 2.90 0.01
N ASP A 295 18.50 2.45 -0.50
CA ASP A 295 19.18 3.11 -1.61
C ASP A 295 18.37 2.98 -2.91
N LYS A 296 18.24 4.08 -3.63
CA LYS A 296 17.57 4.14 -4.93
C LYS A 296 18.39 3.43 -6.01
N GLU A 297 19.71 3.62 -6.01
CA GLU A 297 20.58 3.10 -7.06
C GLU A 297 20.72 1.58 -6.98
N GLU A 298 20.93 1.06 -5.76
CA GLU A 298 20.99 -0.39 -5.52
C GLU A 298 19.66 -1.06 -5.89
N ASN A 299 18.53 -0.45 -5.53
CA ASN A 299 17.21 -0.93 -5.93
C ASN A 299 17.03 -0.96 -7.44
N GLU A 300 17.47 0.07 -8.16
CA GLU A 300 17.39 0.11 -9.62
C GLU A 300 18.30 -0.94 -10.27
N LEU A 301 19.51 -1.13 -9.76
CA LEU A 301 20.44 -2.16 -10.21
C LEU A 301 19.84 -3.56 -9.99
N LEU A 302 19.29 -3.82 -8.81
CA LEU A 302 18.60 -5.08 -8.51
C LEU A 302 17.37 -5.30 -9.40
N LYS A 303 16.61 -4.24 -9.72
CA LYS A 303 15.51 -4.31 -10.71
C LYS A 303 16.04 -4.67 -12.09
N ARG A 304 17.08 -3.99 -12.58
CA ARG A 304 17.69 -4.26 -13.90
C ARG A 304 18.21 -5.69 -14.00
N GLN A 305 18.87 -6.21 -12.95
CA GLN A 305 19.33 -7.59 -12.89
C GLN A 305 18.16 -8.59 -12.90
N ARG A 306 17.07 -8.30 -12.15
CA ARG A 306 15.87 -9.14 -12.16
C ARG A 306 15.18 -9.17 -13.52
N ASP A 307 15.06 -8.02 -14.18
CA ASP A 307 14.46 -7.93 -15.50
C ASP A 307 15.31 -8.65 -16.56
N ALA A 308 16.64 -8.54 -16.47
CA ALA A 308 17.56 -9.30 -17.29
C ALA A 308 17.39 -10.82 -17.08
N ASN A 309 17.25 -11.26 -15.83
CA ASN A 309 17.04 -12.67 -15.48
C ASN A 309 15.64 -13.19 -15.88
N ALA A 310 14.62 -12.34 -15.85
CA ALA A 310 13.29 -12.70 -16.34
C ALA A 310 13.28 -12.85 -17.87
N ARG A 311 13.97 -11.95 -18.59
CA ARG A 311 14.13 -12.00 -20.05
C ARG A 311 14.99 -13.20 -20.50
N SER A 312 15.98 -13.61 -19.72
CA SER A 312 16.77 -14.81 -20.03
C SER A 312 15.96 -16.08 -19.81
N ARG A 313 15.14 -16.14 -18.75
CA ARG A 313 14.20 -17.25 -18.50
C ARG A 313 13.14 -17.38 -19.59
N SER A 314 12.55 -16.28 -20.04
CA SER A 314 11.56 -16.30 -21.13
C SER A 314 12.16 -16.75 -22.48
N ARG A 315 13.44 -16.40 -22.74
CA ARG A 315 14.18 -16.91 -23.92
C ARG A 315 14.53 -18.39 -23.81
N SER A 316 14.77 -18.90 -22.60
CA SER A 316 15.02 -20.34 -22.41
C SER A 316 13.75 -21.19 -22.54
N SER A 317 12.58 -20.66 -22.16
CA SER A 317 11.30 -21.35 -22.34
C SER A 317 10.81 -21.36 -23.79
N SER A 318 11.18 -20.37 -24.61
CA SER A 318 10.88 -20.36 -26.06
C SER A 318 11.79 -21.28 -26.88
N ASN A 319 12.90 -21.75 -26.30
CA ASN A 319 13.87 -22.64 -26.96
C ASN A 319 13.76 -24.11 -26.49
N ARG A 320 12.65 -24.53 -25.86
CA ARG A 320 12.39 -25.97 -25.71
C ARG A 320 12.04 -26.55 -27.08
N PRO A 321 12.85 -27.45 -27.65
CA PRO A 321 12.44 -28.18 -28.85
C PRO A 321 11.21 -29.01 -28.50
N LEU A 322 10.19 -28.95 -29.37
CA LEU A 322 9.07 -29.88 -29.37
C LEU A 322 9.66 -31.30 -29.34
N LYS A 323 9.41 -32.05 -28.27
CA LYS A 323 9.67 -33.49 -28.30
C LYS A 323 8.73 -34.07 -29.35
N SER A 324 9.30 -34.62 -30.42
CA SER A 324 8.61 -35.46 -31.37
C SER A 324 8.01 -36.66 -30.63
N GLU A 325 6.70 -36.85 -30.76
CA GLU A 325 6.01 -38.09 -30.43
C GLU A 325 6.25 -39.08 -31.57
N GLU A 326 7.09 -40.09 -31.33
CA GLU A 326 7.34 -41.32 -32.08
C GLU A 326 8.46 -42.01 -31.24
N GLU A 327 8.41 -43.23 -30.72
CA GLU A 327 7.69 -44.48 -30.98
C GLU A 327 7.55 -45.21 -29.63
N VAL A 328 6.49 -45.98 -29.38
CA VAL A 328 6.57 -47.32 -28.76
C VAL A 328 5.36 -48.12 -29.24
N GLU A 329 5.65 -49.14 -30.05
CA GLU A 329 4.83 -50.30 -30.34
C GLU A 329 4.78 -51.26 -29.13
#